data_AF-X1P3V5-F1
#
_entry.id   AF-X1P3V5-F1
#
_cell.length_a   1.000
_cell.length_b   1.000
_cell.length_c   1.000
_cell.angle_alpha   90.00
_cell.angle_beta   90.00
_cell.angle_gamma   90.00
#
_symmetry.space_group_name_H-M   'P 1'
#
loop_
_entity.id
_entity.type
_entity.pdbx_description
1 polymer ?
#
loop_
_entity_poly.entity_id
_entity_poly.type
_entity_poly.pdbx_seq_one_letter_code
_entity_poly.pdbx_strand_id
1 'polypeptide(L)'
;MPKPHTPFQWVAQAEEEQLNSKHELLNQGLRRKGIRLSWQDPKVSLLEAVLSRGDRRLGKVIYRAWQLGSTFDAWSEHFNYENWLRAFEETGLEPSFYAQRERPLDEPLP
;
A
#
# COMPACT_ATOMS: atom_id res chain seq x y z
N MET A 1 1.58 7.23 3.41
CA MET A 1 1.04 5.96 3.94
C MET A 1 0.76 6.06 5.44
N PRO A 2 -0.39 5.59 5.94
CA PRO A 2 -0.73 5.53 7.37
C PRO A 2 0.08 4.45 8.09
N LYS A 3 1.17 4.86 8.76
CA LYS A 3 2.04 3.97 9.53
C LYS A 3 1.57 3.88 10.99
N PRO A 4 1.73 2.71 11.67
CA PRO A 4 1.55 2.61 13.11
C PRO A 4 2.36 3.64 13.88
N HIS A 5 1.85 4.08 15.03
CA HIS A 5 2.49 5.05 15.91
C HIS A 5 2.75 6.41 15.25
N THR A 6 1.98 6.76 14.23
CA THR A 6 1.96 8.11 13.62
C THR A 6 0.59 8.76 13.80
N PRO A 7 0.49 10.10 13.75
CA PRO A 7 -0.80 10.79 13.78
C PRO A 7 -1.79 10.30 12.69
N PHE A 8 -1.27 9.73 11.60
CA PHE A 8 -2.06 9.23 10.49
C PHE A 8 -2.44 7.75 10.61
N GLN A 9 -2.13 7.04 11.70
CA GLN A 9 -2.37 5.60 11.81
C GLN A 9 -3.86 5.19 11.66
N TRP A 10 -4.77 6.09 12.03
CA TRP A 10 -6.22 5.89 11.95
C TRP A 10 -6.83 6.29 10.60
N VAL A 11 -6.07 6.98 9.75
CA VAL A 11 -6.56 7.53 8.50
C VAL A 11 -6.53 6.46 7.40
N ALA A 12 -7.56 6.46 6.56
CA ALA A 12 -7.61 5.66 5.35
C ALA A 12 -6.55 6.13 4.34
N GLN A 13 -5.84 5.19 3.72
CA GLN A 13 -5.06 5.52 2.54
C GLN A 13 -6.00 5.84 1.38
N ALA A 14 -5.68 6.87 0.61
CA ALA A 14 -6.43 7.20 -0.60
C ALA A 14 -6.29 6.10 -1.67
N GLU A 15 -7.34 5.92 -2.45
CA GLU A 15 -7.36 5.00 -3.61
C GLU A 15 -6.31 5.39 -4.66
N GLU A 16 -5.84 4.38 -5.41
CA GLU A 16 -4.85 4.57 -6.48
C GLU A 16 -5.30 5.63 -7.50
N GLU A 17 -6.58 5.59 -7.89
CA GLU A 17 -7.16 6.57 -8.83
C GLU A 17 -7.04 8.01 -8.30
N GLN A 18 -7.40 8.23 -7.04
CA GLN A 18 -7.32 9.55 -6.40
C GLN A 18 -5.87 10.03 -6.27
N LEU A 19 -4.93 9.13 -5.96
CA LEU A 19 -3.50 9.45 -5.89
C LEU A 19 -2.98 9.85 -7.27
N ASN A 20 -3.32 9.09 -8.31
CA ASN A 20 -2.90 9.37 -9.68
C ASN A 20 -3.44 10.73 -10.18
N SER A 21 -4.73 11.03 -9.95
CA SER A 21 -5.29 12.34 -10.33
C SER A 21 -4.60 13.51 -9.61
N LYS A 22 -4.27 13.35 -8.32
CA LYS A 22 -3.55 14.38 -7.54
C LYS A 22 -2.12 14.56 -8.05
N HIS A 23 -1.42 13.46 -8.35
CA HIS A 23 -0.07 13.51 -8.91
C HIS A 23 -0.04 14.21 -10.26
N GLU A 24 -1.00 13.91 -11.13
CA GLU A 24 -1.09 14.55 -12.44
C GLU A 24 -1.31 16.06 -12.32
N LEU A 25 -2.25 16.47 -11.47
CA LEU A 25 -2.51 17.89 -11.20
C LEU A 25 -1.25 18.63 -10.72
N LEU A 26 -0.51 18.04 -9.77
CA LEU A 26 0.74 18.61 -9.26
C LEU A 26 1.81 18.68 -10.34
N ASN A 27 1.97 17.61 -11.12
CA ASN A 27 2.97 17.55 -12.18
C ASN A 27 2.71 18.62 -13.25
N GLN A 28 1.46 18.81 -13.66
CA GLN A 28 1.08 19.86 -14.61
C GLN A 28 1.38 21.27 -14.07
N GLY A 29 1.08 21.53 -12.80
CA GLY A 29 1.34 22.83 -12.17
C GLY A 29 2.83 23.13 -11.95
N LEU A 30 3.60 22.12 -11.54
CA LEU A 30 5.03 22.24 -11.22
C LEU A 30 5.94 22.23 -12.45
N ARG A 31 5.52 21.56 -13.53
CA ARG A 31 6.25 21.56 -14.81
C ARG A 31 6.53 22.97 -15.33
N ARG A 32 5.58 23.90 -15.16
CA ARG A 32 5.73 25.31 -15.55
C ARG A 32 6.83 26.04 -14.76
N LYS A 33 7.20 25.53 -13.59
CA LYS A 33 8.26 26.06 -12.73
C LYS A 33 9.60 25.32 -12.88
N GLY A 34 9.69 24.36 -13.81
CA GLY A 34 10.88 23.55 -14.01
C GLY A 34 11.18 22.56 -12.86
N ILE A 35 10.22 22.34 -11.95
CA ILE A 35 10.38 21.44 -10.81
C ILE A 35 10.02 20.02 -11.24
N ARG A 36 10.90 19.06 -10.96
CA ARG A 36 10.62 17.63 -11.12
C ARG A 36 10.04 17.07 -9.83
N LEU A 37 8.88 16.43 -9.93
CA LEU A 37 8.24 15.73 -8.82
C LEU A 37 8.59 14.25 -8.91
N SER A 38 8.95 13.65 -7.78
CA SER A 38 9.13 12.21 -7.62
C SER A 38 8.18 11.71 -6.54
N TRP A 39 7.54 10.57 -6.77
CA TRP A 39 6.65 9.92 -5.82
C TRP A 39 6.84 8.41 -5.87
N GLN A 40 6.43 7.75 -4.80
CA GLN A 40 6.46 6.30 -4.71
C GLN A 40 5.28 5.71 -5.49
N ASP A 41 5.50 4.56 -6.12
CA ASP A 41 4.45 3.81 -6.80
C ASP A 41 3.25 3.55 -5.83
N PRO A 42 2.01 3.89 -6.22
CA PRO A 42 0.82 3.61 -5.42
C PRO A 42 0.67 2.15 -4.99
N LYS A 43 1.05 1.19 -5.83
CA LYS A 43 0.95 -0.25 -5.56
C LYS A 43 1.91 -0.68 -4.45
N VAL A 44 3.15 -0.18 -4.52
CA VAL A 44 4.14 -0.40 -3.45
C VAL A 44 3.64 0.25 -2.17
N SER A 45 3.16 1.49 -2.25
CA SER A 45 2.64 2.23 -1.10
C SER A 45 1.44 1.53 -0.44
N LEU A 46 0.59 0.87 -1.23
CA LEU A 46 -0.54 0.06 -0.72
C LEU A 46 -0.02 -1.14 0.07
N LEU A 47 0.89 -1.93 -0.49
CA LEU A 47 1.43 -3.11 0.19
C LEU A 47 2.18 -2.76 1.47
N GLU A 48 2.98 -1.69 1.46
CA GLU A 48 3.62 -1.20 2.68
C GLU A 48 2.57 -0.88 3.77
N ALA A 49 1.40 -0.35 3.39
CA ALA A 49 0.35 0.04 4.34
C ALA A 49 -0.35 -1.18 4.93
N VAL A 50 -0.59 -2.17 4.08
CA VAL A 50 -1.16 -3.45 4.48
C VAL A 50 -0.20 -4.17 5.44
N LEU A 51 1.09 -4.29 5.06
CA LEU A 51 2.11 -4.94 5.89
C LEU A 51 2.33 -4.21 7.22
N SER A 52 2.31 -2.88 7.21
CA SER A 52 2.50 -2.08 8.43
C SER A 52 1.35 -2.21 9.41
N ARG A 53 0.11 -2.40 8.93
CA ARG A 53 -1.11 -2.51 9.77
C ARG A 53 -1.68 -3.93 9.82
N GLY A 54 -0.88 -4.90 9.38
CA GLY A 54 -1.25 -6.30 9.30
C GLY A 54 -1.40 -6.94 10.67
N ASP A 55 -2.28 -7.93 10.77
CA ASP A 55 -2.36 -8.81 11.93
C ASP A 55 -1.86 -10.23 11.59
N ARG A 56 -2.00 -11.17 12.52
CA ARG A 56 -1.55 -12.56 12.35
C ARG A 56 -2.10 -13.24 11.08
N ARG A 57 -3.26 -12.83 10.57
CA ARG A 57 -3.85 -13.38 9.34
C ARG A 57 -2.99 -13.06 8.12
N LEU A 58 -2.32 -11.90 8.11
CA LEU A 58 -1.47 -11.46 7.01
C LEU A 58 -0.23 -12.36 6.82
N GLY A 59 0.18 -13.10 7.85
CA GLY A 59 1.21 -14.13 7.73
C GLY A 59 0.89 -15.17 6.65
N LYS A 60 -0.39 -15.50 6.44
CA LYS A 60 -0.82 -16.40 5.36
C LYS A 60 -0.58 -15.81 3.97
N VAL A 61 -0.85 -14.51 3.81
CA VAL A 61 -0.63 -13.79 2.54
C VAL A 61 0.86 -13.73 2.23
N ILE A 62 1.69 -13.34 3.20
CA ILE A 62 3.15 -13.24 3.02
C ILE A 62 3.72 -14.60 2.61
N TYR A 63 3.32 -15.67 3.32
CA TYR A 63 3.75 -17.02 2.97
C TYR A 63 3.30 -17.43 1.57
N ARG A 64 2.06 -17.10 1.18
CA ARG A 64 1.54 -17.43 -0.15
C ARG A 64 2.23 -16.63 -1.25
N ALA A 65 2.49 -15.34 -1.05
CA ALA A 65 3.23 -14.51 -2.00
C ALA A 65 4.63 -15.10 -2.26
N TRP A 66 5.32 -15.52 -1.19
CA TRP A 66 6.61 -16.23 -1.31
C TRP A 66 6.50 -17.52 -2.13
N GLN A 67 5.47 -18.34 -1.90
CA GLN A 67 5.22 -19.55 -2.71
C GLN A 67 4.95 -19.24 -4.19
N LEU A 68 4.38 -18.07 -4.50
CA LEU A 68 4.16 -17.57 -5.85
C LEU A 68 5.42 -16.96 -6.48
N GLY A 69 6.53 -16.89 -5.74
CA GLY A 69 7.83 -16.42 -6.22
C GLY A 69 8.19 -14.99 -5.83
N SER A 70 7.36 -14.31 -5.01
CA SER A 70 7.72 -13.00 -4.45
C SER A 70 8.92 -13.13 -3.52
N THR A 71 10.07 -12.65 -3.99
CA THR A 71 11.32 -12.62 -3.26
C THR A 71 12.04 -11.33 -3.62
N PHE A 72 12.73 -10.73 -2.65
CA PHE A 72 13.48 -9.49 -2.87
C PHE A 72 12.64 -8.29 -3.36
N ASP A 73 11.33 -8.28 -3.05
CA ASP A 73 10.36 -7.25 -3.46
C ASP A 73 10.67 -5.82 -2.95
N ALA A 74 11.66 -5.66 -2.07
CA ALA A 74 12.16 -4.34 -1.67
C ALA A 74 12.93 -3.63 -2.79
N TRP A 75 13.43 -4.37 -3.79
CA TRP A 75 14.06 -3.81 -4.98
C TRP A 75 13.06 -3.75 -6.13
N SER A 76 12.93 -2.57 -6.73
CA SER A 76 11.91 -2.29 -7.74
C SER A 76 11.93 -3.23 -8.93
N GLU A 77 13.12 -3.72 -9.35
CA GLU A 77 13.25 -4.67 -10.47
C GLU A 77 12.70 -6.07 -10.17
N HIS A 78 12.52 -6.41 -8.90
CA HIS A 78 12.00 -7.71 -8.46
C HIS A 78 10.55 -7.66 -8.01
N PHE A 79 10.02 -6.45 -7.76
CA PHE A 79 8.68 -6.25 -7.25
C PHE A 79 7.61 -6.80 -8.21
N ASN A 80 6.89 -7.84 -7.76
CA ASN A 80 5.80 -8.45 -8.50
C ASN A 80 4.45 -8.28 -7.79
N TYR A 81 3.71 -7.24 -8.19
CA TYR A 81 2.40 -6.94 -7.59
C TYR A 81 1.33 -8.03 -7.84
N GLU A 82 1.38 -8.72 -8.99
CA GLU A 82 0.41 -9.75 -9.34
C GLU A 82 0.48 -10.96 -8.39
N ASN A 83 1.68 -11.32 -7.95
CA ASN A 83 1.84 -12.35 -6.93
C ASN A 83 1.17 -11.99 -5.61
N TRP A 84 1.23 -10.72 -5.21
CA TRP A 84 0.56 -10.24 -4.00
C TRP A 84 -0.96 -10.25 -4.17
N LEU A 85 -1.48 -9.74 -5.28
CA LEU A 85 -2.93 -9.78 -5.57
C LEU A 85 -3.47 -11.21 -5.50
N ARG A 86 -2.78 -12.16 -6.16
CA ARG A 86 -3.12 -13.59 -6.10
C ARG A 86 -3.03 -14.15 -4.69
N ALA A 87 -2.02 -13.76 -3.90
CA ALA A 87 -1.90 -14.21 -2.52
C ALA A 87 -3.05 -13.71 -1.63
N PHE A 88 -3.51 -12.47 -1.83
CA PHE A 88 -4.69 -11.93 -1.14
C PHE A 88 -5.96 -12.69 -1.53
N GLU A 89 -6.20 -12.86 -2.83
CA GLU A 89 -7.33 -13.61 -3.36
C GLU A 89 -7.38 -15.05 -2.82
N GLU A 90 -6.27 -15.78 -2.93
CA GLU A 90 -6.19 -17.19 -2.51
C GLU A 90 -6.29 -17.39 -0.98
N THR A 91 -6.03 -16.35 -0.19
CA THR A 91 -6.17 -16.41 1.28
C THR A 91 -7.48 -15.78 1.79
N GLY A 92 -8.29 -15.21 0.90
CA GLY A 92 -9.57 -14.58 1.23
C GLY A 92 -9.42 -13.32 2.08
N LEU A 93 -8.32 -12.58 1.90
CA LEU A 93 -8.07 -11.32 2.59
C LEU A 93 -8.09 -10.15 1.61
N GLU A 94 -8.72 -9.07 2.03
CA GLU A 94 -8.81 -7.85 1.23
C GLU A 94 -7.70 -6.86 1.64
N PRO A 95 -6.85 -6.38 0.73
CA PRO A 95 -5.86 -5.34 1.02
C PRO A 95 -6.51 -4.07 1.59
N SER A 96 -7.66 -3.69 1.04
CA SER A 96 -8.44 -2.51 1.41
C SER A 96 -8.85 -2.51 2.88
N PHE A 97 -9.12 -3.69 3.46
CA PHE A 97 -9.41 -3.82 4.89
C PHE A 97 -8.29 -3.27 5.77
N TYR A 98 -7.04 -3.51 5.39
CA TYR A 98 -5.88 -3.02 6.12
C TYR A 98 -5.49 -1.60 5.70
N ALA A 99 -5.64 -1.26 4.41
CA ALA A 99 -5.10 -0.05 3.81
C ALA A 99 -6.06 1.15 3.77
N GLN A 100 -7.32 0.92 3.43
CA GLN A 100 -8.25 1.95 2.93
C GLN A 100 -9.44 2.17 3.85
N ARG A 101 -9.48 1.47 4.99
CA ARG A 101 -10.50 1.70 6.02
C ARG A 101 -10.04 2.77 7.01
N GLU A 102 -10.93 3.70 7.32
CA GLU A 102 -10.79 4.59 8.46
C GLU A 102 -11.00 3.80 9.75
N ARG A 103 -10.09 3.95 10.71
CA ARG A 103 -10.12 3.20 11.97
C ARG A 103 -10.58 4.13 13.10
N PRO A 104 -11.60 3.74 13.88
CA PRO A 104 -11.95 4.44 15.11
C PRO A 104 -10.73 4.56 16.04
N LEU A 105 -10.68 5.61 16.85
CA LEU A 105 -9.57 5.84 17.79
C LEU A 105 -9.47 4.76 18.87
N ASP A 106 -10.58 4.09 19.17
CA ASP A 106 -10.75 3.02 20.14
C ASP A 106 -10.61 1.61 19.51
N GLU A 107 -10.36 1.51 18.20
CA GLU A 107 -10.13 0.23 17.55
C GLU A 107 -8.85 -0.42 18.09
N PRO A 108 -8.89 -1.67 18.57
CA PRO A 108 -7.68 -2.37 18.99
C PRO A 108 -6.77 -2.58 17.78
N LEU A 109 -5.55 -2.07 17.88
CA LEU A 109 -4.50 -2.29 16.89
C LEU A 109 -3.84 -3.65 17.11
N PRO A 110 -3.27 -4.28 16.06
CA PRO A 110 -2.56 -5.56 16.15
C PRO A 110 -1.37 -5.55 17.11
#